data_AF-A0AB37T4V3-F1
#
_entry.id   AF-A0AB37T4V3-F1
#
_cell.length_a   1.000
_cell.length_b   1.000
_cell.length_c   1.000
_cell.angle_alpha   90.00
_cell.angle_beta   90.00
_cell.angle_gamma   90.00
#
_symmetry.space_group_name_H-M   'P 1'
#
loop_
_entity.id
_entity.type
_entity.pdbx_description
1 polymer ?
#
loop_
_entity_poly.entity_id
_entity_poly.type
_entity_poly.pdbx_seq_one_letter_code
_entity_poly.pdbx_strand_id
1 'polypeptide(L)'
;MVAADQPDYPAGELKHLLAVRAERFATEQAVHLLRQAIKFGDTDQIAAGVTAAIDSVHHLATLATAPPGSTTSTQLRTQLDECQTSFHEAHQQGDTDGVIGRGELVGDAVMNYAIYL
;
A
#
# COMPACT_ATOMS: atom_id res chain seq x y z
N MET A 1 11.59 34.17 -38.01
CA MET A 1 11.29 34.32 -36.58
C MET A 1 11.15 32.91 -36.02
N VAL A 2 12.15 32.44 -35.28
CA VAL A 2 12.21 31.09 -34.70
C VAL A 2 11.92 31.20 -33.20
N ALA A 3 11.27 30.15 -32.67
CA ALA A 3 11.05 29.78 -31.27
C ALA A 3 9.74 30.22 -30.59
N ALA A 4 8.89 29.22 -30.35
CA ALA A 4 8.17 28.92 -29.10
C ALA A 4 7.67 27.46 -29.26
N ASP A 5 8.54 26.48 -29.04
CA ASP A 5 8.66 25.79 -27.74
C ASP A 5 7.29 25.26 -27.29
N GLN A 6 6.91 24.10 -27.85
CA GLN A 6 5.78 23.32 -27.36
C GLN A 6 6.26 22.50 -26.15
N PRO A 7 5.46 22.44 -25.08
CA PRO A 7 5.92 22.03 -23.75
C PRO A 7 6.17 20.51 -23.66
N ASP A 8 7.06 20.15 -22.73
CA ASP A 8 7.45 18.81 -22.24
C ASP A 8 6.31 17.87 -21.75
N TYR A 9 5.11 17.98 -22.30
CA TYR A 9 3.90 17.30 -21.84
C TYR A 9 3.93 15.75 -21.89
N PRO A 10 4.40 15.07 -22.96
CA PRO A 10 4.33 13.61 -23.02
C PRO A 10 5.39 12.92 -22.16
N ALA A 11 6.55 13.54 -21.95
CA ALA A 11 7.61 12.96 -21.14
C ALA A 11 7.29 13.02 -19.63
N GLY A 12 6.62 14.08 -19.17
CA GLY A 12 6.15 14.20 -17.79
C GLY A 12 5.07 13.17 -17.45
N GLU A 13 4.09 12.99 -18.34
CA GLU A 13 3.01 12.02 -18.17
C GLU A 13 3.55 10.57 -18.17
N LEU A 14 4.47 10.25 -19.08
CA LEU A 14 5.07 8.91 -19.13
C LEU A 14 5.92 8.61 -17.87
N LYS A 15 6.67 9.58 -17.36
CA LYS A 15 7.42 9.45 -16.09
C LYS A 15 6.49 9.19 -14.91
N HIS A 16 5.37 9.91 -14.87
CA HIS A 16 4.37 9.74 -13.82
C HIS A 16 3.72 8.35 -13.87
N LEU A 17 3.26 7.90 -15.04
CA LEU A 17 2.71 6.56 -15.23
C LEU A 17 3.70 5.46 -14.85
N LEU A 18 4.98 5.64 -15.19
CA LEU A 18 6.05 4.71 -14.80
C LEU A 18 6.21 4.67 -13.28
N ALA A 19 6.19 5.83 -12.61
CA ALA A 19 6.31 5.93 -11.15
C ALA A 19 5.14 5.24 -10.44
N VAL A 20 3.89 5.51 -10.85
CA VAL A 20 2.70 4.85 -10.30
C VAL A 20 2.78 3.33 -10.47
N ARG A 21 3.21 2.86 -11.65
CA ARG A 21 3.32 1.42 -11.91
C ARG A 21 4.45 0.75 -11.12
N ALA A 22 5.58 1.42 -10.95
CA ALA A 22 6.67 0.94 -10.10
C ALA A 22 6.21 0.83 -8.64
N GLU A 23 5.47 1.82 -8.13
CA GLU A 23 4.99 1.82 -6.75
C GLU A 23 3.91 0.75 -6.51
N ARG A 24 3.06 0.50 -7.51
CA ARG A 24 2.10 -0.61 -7.46
C ARG A 24 2.80 -1.96 -7.39
N PHE A 25 3.85 -2.16 -8.18
CA PHE A 25 4.66 -3.38 -8.12
C PHE A 25 5.36 -3.53 -6.76
N ALA A 26 5.91 -2.43 -6.21
CA ALA A 26 6.49 -2.44 -4.87
C ALA A 26 5.47 -2.84 -3.80
N THR A 27 4.24 -2.32 -3.89
CA THR A 27 3.13 -2.68 -3.01
C THR A 27 2.77 -4.17 -3.11
N GLU A 28 2.65 -4.70 -4.34
CA GLU A 28 2.41 -6.13 -4.58
C GLU A 28 3.53 -7.01 -3.99
N GLN A 29 4.79 -6.57 -4.13
CA GLN A 29 5.95 -7.28 -3.58
C GLN A 29 5.98 -7.24 -2.05
N ALA A 30 5.64 -6.10 -1.43
CA ALA A 30 5.55 -5.98 0.02
C ALA A 30 4.49 -6.91 0.61
N VAL A 31 3.29 -6.96 0.01
CA VAL A 31 2.23 -7.90 0.43
C VAL A 31 2.66 -9.36 0.19
N HIS A 32 3.38 -9.63 -0.89
CA HIS A 32 3.91 -10.97 -1.14
C HIS A 32 4.88 -11.42 -0.04
N LEU A 33 5.82 -10.57 0.36
CA LEU A 33 6.78 -10.85 1.43
C LEU A 33 6.10 -10.98 2.80
N LEU A 34 5.11 -10.12 3.10
CA LEU A 34 4.27 -10.26 4.28
C LEU A 34 3.61 -11.65 4.32
N ARG A 35 2.99 -12.08 3.23
CA ARG A 35 2.38 -13.42 3.13
C ARG A 35 3.38 -14.56 3.27
N GLN A 36 4.65 -14.35 2.90
CA GLN A 36 5.70 -15.33 3.19
C GLN A 36 6.02 -15.37 4.70
N ALA A 37 6.18 -14.22 5.35
CA ALA A 37 6.41 -14.14 6.80
C ALA A 37 5.28 -14.81 7.59
N ILE A 38 4.03 -14.60 7.19
CA ILE A 38 2.84 -15.24 7.78
C ILE A 38 2.93 -16.76 7.69
N LYS A 39 3.35 -17.32 6.54
CA LYS A 39 3.53 -18.76 6.38
C LYS A 39 4.63 -19.34 7.28
N PHE A 40 5.65 -18.55 7.58
CA PHE A 40 6.72 -18.96 8.49
C PHE A 40 6.38 -18.75 9.96
N GLY A 41 5.30 -18.02 10.27
CA GLY A 41 4.85 -17.76 11.64
C GLY A 41 5.78 -16.83 12.44
N ASP A 42 6.66 -16.09 11.77
CA ASP A 42 7.59 -15.16 12.44
C ASP A 42 6.89 -13.82 12.66
N THR A 43 6.44 -13.58 13.90
CA THR A 43 5.67 -12.38 14.27
C THR A 43 6.41 -11.07 14.04
N ASP A 44 7.73 -11.05 14.21
CA ASP A 44 8.54 -9.85 14.01
C ASP A 44 8.64 -9.52 12.52
N GLN A 45 8.83 -10.54 11.67
CA GLN A 45 8.82 -10.36 10.22
C GLN A 45 7.42 -10.01 9.70
N ILE A 46 6.35 -10.54 10.31
CA ILE A 46 4.98 -10.15 9.97
C ILE A 46 4.76 -8.67 10.29
N ALA A 47 5.18 -8.19 11.46
CA ALA A 47 5.06 -6.79 11.84
C ALA A 47 5.83 -5.87 10.88
N ALA A 48 7.07 -6.22 10.55
CA ALA A 48 7.85 -5.48 9.55
C ALA A 48 7.20 -5.49 8.16
N GLY A 49 6.65 -6.63 7.74
CA GLY A 49 5.94 -6.78 6.48
C GLY A 49 4.65 -5.96 6.40
N VAL A 50 3.89 -5.90 7.50
CA VAL A 50 2.70 -5.05 7.63
C VAL A 50 3.06 -3.57 7.44
N THR A 51 4.08 -3.09 8.15
CA THR A 51 4.54 -1.70 8.00
C THR A 51 4.97 -1.40 6.56
N ALA A 52 5.79 -2.28 5.96
CA ALA A 52 6.26 -2.08 4.58
C ALA A 52 5.11 -2.06 3.55
N ALA A 53 4.09 -2.90 3.72
CA ALA A 53 2.94 -2.95 2.83
C ALA A 53 2.06 -1.68 2.93
N ILE A 54 1.85 -1.18 4.15
CA ILE A 54 1.10 0.06 4.41
C ILE A 54 1.83 1.27 3.84
N ASP A 55 3.14 1.39 4.10
CA ASP A 55 3.94 2.50 3.59
C ASP A 55 3.95 2.54 2.05
N SER A 56 4.08 1.37 1.41
CA SER A 56 4.07 1.25 -0.05
C SER A 56 2.72 1.72 -0.65
N VAL A 57 1.58 1.30 -0.08
CA VAL A 57 0.28 1.73 -0.64
C VAL A 57 -0.03 3.20 -0.35
N HIS A 58 0.47 3.76 0.75
CA HIS A 58 0.37 5.19 0.99
C HIS A 58 1.20 5.99 0.00
N HIS A 59 2.43 5.56 -0.30
CA HIS A 59 3.24 6.17 -1.36
C HIS A 59 2.53 6.06 -2.71
N LEU A 60 1.97 4.89 -3.05
CA LEU A 60 1.17 4.72 -4.26
C LEU A 60 -0.01 5.71 -4.29
N ALA A 61 -0.73 5.89 -3.18
CA ALA A 61 -1.85 6.81 -3.09
C ALA A 61 -1.43 8.28 -3.32
N THR A 62 -0.25 8.68 -2.84
CA THR A 62 0.29 10.02 -3.10
C THR A 62 0.64 10.24 -4.58
N LEU A 63 1.11 9.19 -5.26
CA LEU A 63 1.48 9.24 -6.67
C LEU A 63 0.28 9.12 -7.61
N ALA A 64 -0.66 8.22 -7.32
CA ALA A 64 -1.81 7.97 -8.19
C ALA A 64 -2.79 9.16 -8.29
N THR A 65 -2.60 10.21 -7.47
CA THR A 65 -3.49 11.38 -7.40
C THR A 65 -4.96 10.96 -7.36
N ALA A 66 -5.32 10.09 -6.40
CA ALA A 66 -6.70 9.73 -6.19
C ALA A 66 -7.55 11.01 -6.07
N PRO A 67 -8.69 11.13 -6.79
CA PRO A 67 -9.48 12.35 -6.77
C PRO A 67 -9.80 12.75 -5.32
N PRO A 68 -9.45 13.98 -4.89
CA PRO A 68 -9.77 14.44 -3.54
C PRO A 68 -11.29 14.36 -3.37
N GLY A 69 -11.75 13.57 -2.39
CA GLY A 69 -13.18 13.34 -2.14
C GLY A 69 -13.77 12.07 -2.74
N SER A 70 -12.98 11.14 -3.30
CA SER A 70 -13.48 9.80 -3.55
C SER A 70 -13.90 9.12 -2.24
N THR A 71 -15.20 8.92 -2.08
CA THR A 71 -15.79 8.20 -0.94
C THR A 71 -15.19 6.80 -0.81
N THR A 72 -14.95 6.12 -1.93
CA THR A 72 -14.36 4.78 -1.96
C THR A 72 -12.90 4.78 -1.49
N SER A 73 -12.08 5.73 -1.96
CA SER A 73 -10.69 5.87 -1.49
C SER A 73 -10.64 6.14 0.03
N THR A 74 -11.54 7.00 0.51
CA THR A 74 -11.65 7.31 1.94
C THR A 74 -12.04 6.08 2.75
N GLN A 75 -13.03 5.32 2.29
CA GLN A 75 -13.48 4.09 2.94
C GLN A 75 -12.39 3.01 2.97
N LEU A 76 -11.70 2.78 1.86
CA LEU A 76 -10.61 1.79 1.80
C LEU A 76 -9.44 2.19 2.70
N ARG A 77 -9.12 3.48 2.79
CA ARG A 77 -8.12 3.98 3.75
C ARG A 77 -8.57 3.76 5.20
N THR A 78 -9.83 4.09 5.54
CA THR A 78 -10.36 3.83 6.88
C THR A 78 -10.31 2.34 7.24
N GLN A 79 -10.67 1.45 6.31
CA GLN A 79 -10.56 0.00 6.52
C GLN A 79 -9.12 -0.44 6.75
N LEU A 80 -8.16 0.14 6.03
CA LEU A 80 -6.74 -0.14 6.24
C LEU A 80 -6.27 0.32 7.62
N ASP A 81 -6.68 1.51 8.07
CA ASP A 81 -6.36 2.06 9.39
C ASP A 81 -6.95 1.18 10.53
N GLU A 82 -8.17 0.68 10.35
CA GLU A 82 -8.82 -0.25 11.28
C GLU A 82 -8.05 -1.59 11.34
N CYS A 83 -7.66 -2.13 10.18
CA CYS A 83 -6.86 -3.36 10.11
C CYS A 83 -5.49 -3.19 10.78
N GLN A 84 -4.82 -2.05 10.56
CA GLN A 84 -3.55 -1.71 11.19
C GLN A 84 -3.69 -1.60 12.72
N THR A 85 -4.74 -0.92 13.19
CA THR A 85 -5.01 -0.75 14.63
C THR A 85 -5.22 -2.11 15.28
N SER A 86 -6.08 -2.93 14.68
CA SER A 86 -6.34 -4.30 15.11
C SER A 86 -5.05 -5.12 15.13
N PHE A 87 -4.23 -5.07 14.09
CA PHE A 87 -2.94 -5.78 14.07
C PHE A 87 -2.03 -5.35 15.24
N HIS A 88 -1.93 -4.04 15.48
CA HIS A 88 -1.08 -3.50 16.52
C HIS A 88 -1.52 -3.96 17.92
N GLU A 89 -2.83 -4.02 18.18
CA GLU A 89 -3.36 -4.56 19.44
C GLU A 89 -2.96 -6.02 19.67
N ALA A 90 -3.09 -6.88 18.66
CA ALA A 90 -2.68 -8.29 18.78
C ALA A 90 -1.18 -8.42 19.03
N HIS A 91 -0.37 -7.62 18.32
CA HIS A 91 1.08 -7.60 18.50
C HIS A 91 1.48 -7.15 19.92
N GLN A 92 0.85 -6.10 20.46
CA GLN A 92 1.09 -5.63 21.83
C GLN A 92 0.69 -6.65 22.90
N GLN A 93 -0.36 -7.43 22.64
CA GLN A 93 -0.86 -8.46 23.55
C GLN A 93 -0.06 -9.77 23.47
N GLY A 94 0.89 -9.89 22.52
CA GLY A 94 1.60 -11.14 22.26
C GLY A 94 0.70 -12.25 21.68
N ASP A 95 -0.47 -11.88 21.14
CA ASP A 95 -1.41 -12.81 20.51
C ASP A 95 -0.88 -13.24 19.15
N THR A 96 -0.09 -14.32 19.13
CA THR A 96 0.60 -14.81 17.94
C THR A 96 -0.39 -15.21 16.84
N ASP A 97 -1.47 -15.91 17.20
CA ASP A 97 -2.52 -16.29 16.25
C ASP A 97 -3.26 -15.05 15.72
N GLY A 98 -3.51 -14.07 16.59
CA GLY A 98 -4.05 -12.77 16.22
C GLY A 98 -3.14 -11.98 15.27
N VAL A 99 -1.82 -11.99 15.47
CA VAL A 99 -0.83 -11.34 14.58
C VAL A 99 -0.86 -11.96 13.19
N ILE A 100 -0.91 -13.29 13.10
CA ILE A 100 -1.01 -14.01 11.82
C ILE A 100 -2.30 -13.64 11.09
N GLY A 101 -3.45 -13.83 11.75
CA GLY A 101 -4.76 -13.59 11.13
C GLY A 101 -4.99 -12.12 10.76
N ARG A 102 -4.62 -11.18 11.64
CA ARG A 102 -4.74 -9.74 11.38
C ARG A 102 -3.71 -9.26 10.35
N GLY A 103 -2.54 -9.89 10.28
CA GLY A 103 -1.55 -9.65 9.24
C GLY A 103 -2.07 -10.00 7.84
N GLU A 104 -2.80 -11.11 7.69
CA GLU A 104 -3.48 -11.46 6.42
C GLU A 104 -4.51 -10.39 6.03
N LEU A 105 -5.34 -9.96 6.98
CA LEU A 105 -6.35 -8.92 6.76
C LEU A 105 -5.74 -7.58 6.32
N VAL A 106 -4.62 -7.18 6.92
CA VAL A 106 -3.87 -5.99 6.48
C VAL A 106 -3.39 -6.17 5.03
N GLY A 107 -2.79 -7.32 4.70
CA GLY A 107 -2.34 -7.59 3.33
C GLY A 107 -3.46 -7.49 2.29
N ASP A 108 -4.65 -7.98 2.63
CA ASP A 108 -5.83 -7.90 1.77
C ASP A 108 -6.38 -6.47 1.66
N ALA A 109 -6.43 -5.73 2.77
CA ALA A 109 -6.82 -4.32 2.78
C ALA A 109 -5.87 -3.45 1.93
N VAL A 110 -4.56 -3.68 2.04
CA VAL A 110 -3.53 -3.03 1.21
C VAL A 110 -3.79 -3.30 -0.27
N MET A 111 -4.00 -4.56 -0.67
CA MET A 111 -4.25 -4.89 -2.06
C MET A 111 -5.56 -4.31 -2.59
N ASN A 112 -6.62 -4.32 -1.80
CA ASN A 112 -7.89 -3.71 -2.17
C ASN A 112 -7.73 -2.21 -2.41
N TYR A 113 -6.96 -1.52 -1.56
CA TYR A 113 -6.68 -0.11 -1.75
C TYR A 113 -5.81 0.14 -3.00
N ALA A 114 -4.75 -0.65 -3.19
CA ALA A 114 -3.86 -0.55 -4.36
C ALA A 114 -4.54 -0.87 -5.70
N ILE A 115 -5.58 -1.71 -5.72
CA ILE A 115 -6.37 -2.00 -6.93
C ILE A 115 -7.25 -0.82 -7.31
N TYR A 116 -7.73 -0.05 -6.33
CA TYR A 116 -8.57 1.12 -6.54
C TYR A 116 -7.78 2.34 -7.04
N LEU A 117 -6.53 2.47 -6.62
CA LEU A 117 -5.58 3.52 -7.02
C LEU A 117 -5.05 3.30 -8.46
#